data_AF-A0A4V1QRS5-F1
#
_entry.id   AF-A0A4V1QRS5-F1
#
_cell.length_a   1.000
_cell.length_b   1.000
_cell.length_c   1.000
_cell.angle_alpha   90.00
_cell.angle_beta   90.00
_cell.angle_gamma   90.00
#
_symmetry.space_group_name_H-M   'P 1'
#
loop_
_entity.id
_entity.type
_entity.pdbx_description
1 polymer ?
#
loop_
_entity_poly.entity_id
_entity_poly.type
_entity_poly.pdbx_seq_one_letter_code
_entity_poly.pdbx_strand_id
1 'polypeptide(L)' 'MLLGEVVTTVERVASTRSRLAKVDALAGLLAGLARDEIVPAVGLLTAKPRQGRVGVGWRT' A
#
# COMPACT_ATOMS: atom_id res chain seq x y z
N MET A 1 -8.37 0.10 -8.84
CA MET A 1 -7.13 0.53 -8.16
C MET A 1 -6.05 0.76 -9.19
N LEU A 2 -5.56 2.00 -9.25
CA LEU A 2 -4.38 2.33 -10.00
C LEU A 2 -3.15 2.17 -9.11
N LEU A 3 -2.08 1.54 -9.62
CA LEU A 3 -0.85 1.36 -8.85
C LEU A 3 -0.23 2.70 -8.40
N GLY A 4 -0.41 3.75 -9.20
CA GLY A 4 0.04 5.10 -8.87
C GLY A 4 -0.58 5.65 -7.57
N GLU A 5 -1.84 5.34 -7.27
CA GLU A 5 -2.51 5.79 -6.04
C GLU A 5 -1.88 5.16 -4.79
N VAL A 6 -1.49 3.88 -4.90
CA VAL A 6 -0.75 3.18 -3.85
C VAL A 6 0.61 3.82 -3.63
N VAL A 7 1.36 4.08 -4.71
CA VAL A 7 2.69 4.72 -4.64
C VAL A 7 2.61 6.09 -3.99
N THR A 8 1.72 6.97 -4.46
CA THR A 8 1.53 8.30 -3.88
C THR A 8 1.13 8.24 -2.41
N THR A 9 0.30 7.27 -2.01
CA THR A 9 -0.07 7.07 -0.60
C THR A 9 1.14 6.63 0.23
N VAL A 10 1.95 5.69 -0.28
CA VAL A 10 3.18 5.23 0.39
C VAL A 10 4.17 6.38 0.55
N GLU A 11 4.37 7.21 -0.47
CA GLU A 11 5.24 8.40 -0.40
C GLU A 11 4.76 9.39 0.67
N ARG A 12 3.46 9.69 0.72
CA ARG A 12 2.86 10.55 1.77
C ARG A 12 3.06 9.98 3.17
N VAL A 13 2.88 8.66 3.32
CA VAL A 13 3.08 7.98 4.61
C VAL A 13 4.56 8.01 5.02
N ALA A 14 5.49 7.87 4.07
CA ALA A 14 6.93 7.88 4.31
C ALA A 14 7.46 9.29 4.64
N SER A 15 6.88 10.34 4.04
CA SER A 15 7.34 11.72 4.20
C SER A 15 6.93 12.38 5.52
N THR A 16 6.06 11.75 6.33
CA THR A 16 5.59 12.30 7.61
C THR A 16 5.87 11.39 8.80
N ARG A 17 6.03 12.00 9.98
CA ARG A 17 6.08 11.30 11.28
C ARG A 17 4.73 11.29 12.00
N SER A 18 3.77 12.12 11.58
CA SER A 18 2.44 12.16 12.22
C SER A 18 1.69 10.86 11.96
N ARG A 19 1.38 10.11 13.02
CA ARG A 19 0.60 8.87 12.92
C ARG A 19 -0.79 9.14 12.37
N LEU A 20 -1.42 10.25 12.75
CA LEU A 20 -2.75 10.63 12.27
C LEU A 20 -2.73 10.87 10.76
N ALA A 21 -1.76 11.64 10.26
CA ALA A 21 -1.62 11.87 8.82
C ALA A 21 -1.42 10.57 8.01
N LYS A 22 -0.70 9.59 8.59
CA LYS A 22 -0.56 8.26 7.96
C LYS A 22 -1.89 7.51 7.93
N VAL A 23 -2.66 7.54 9.02
CA VAL A 23 -3.98 6.91 9.10
C VAL A 23 -4.92 7.54 8.07
N ASP A 24 -4.95 8.87 7.98
CA ASP A 24 -5.81 9.59 7.03
C ASP A 24 -5.46 9.24 5.58
N ALA A 25 -4.17 9.20 5.24
CA ALA A 25 -3.72 8.83 3.90
C ALA A 25 -4.11 7.39 3.53
N LEU A 26 -3.93 6.44 4.45
CA LEU A 26 -4.29 5.04 4.24
C LEU A 26 -5.82 4.85 4.17
N ALA A 27 -6.58 5.53 5.03
CA ALA A 27 -8.03 5.48 5.03
C ALA A 27 -8.61 6.04 3.72
N GLY A 28 -8.06 7.16 3.24
CA GLY A 28 -8.44 7.76 1.96
C GLY A 28 -8.22 6.81 0.78
N LEU A 29 -7.07 6.12 0.73
CA LEU A 29 -6.82 5.09 -0.28
C LEU A 29 -7.84 3.95 -0.18
N LEU A 30 -8.01 3.36 1.01
CA LEU A 30 -8.86 2.19 1.21
C LEU A 30 -10.35 2.47 0.93
N ALA A 31 -10.82 3.68 1.21
CA ALA A 31 -12.19 4.09 0.94
C ALA A 31 -12.52 4.17 -0.56
N GLY A 32 -11.52 4.39 -1.41
CA GLY A 32 -11.67 4.47 -2.87
C GLY A 32 -11.57 3.13 -3.60
N LEU A 33 -11.26 2.03 -2.90
CA LEU A 33 -11.07 0.72 -3.51
C LEU A 33 -12.39 0.00 -3.75
N ALA A 34 -12.49 -0.71 -4.87
CA ALA A 34 -13.51 -1.74 -5.01
C ALA A 34 -13.21 -2.91 -4.05
N ARG A 35 -14.23 -3.69 -3.70
CA ARG A 35 -14.14 -4.75 -2.68
C ARG A 35 -13.04 -5.78 -2.99
N ASP A 36 -12.91 -6.15 -4.26
CA ASP A 36 -11.92 -7.11 -4.77
C ASP A 36 -10.49 -6.55 -4.82
N GLU A 37 -10.34 -5.23 -4.69
CA GLU A 37 -9.06 -4.53 -4.72
C GLU A 37 -8.45 -4.35 -3.34
N ILE A 38 -9.24 -4.50 -2.27
CA ILE A 38 -8.79 -4.33 -0.88
C ILE A 38 -7.66 -5.32 -0.55
N VAL A 39 -7.87 -6.60 -0.84
CA VAL A 39 -6.89 -7.65 -0.52
C VAL A 39 -5.54 -7.43 -1.22
N PRO A 40 -5.46 -7.21 -2.55
CA PRO A 40 -4.19 -6.91 -3.19
C PRO A 40 -3.56 -5.60 -2.70
N ALA A 41 -4.34 -4.55 -2.45
CA ALA A 41 -3.82 -3.28 -1.94
C ALA A 41 -3.14 -3.45 -0.56
N VAL A 42 -3.80 -4.14 0.37
CA VAL A 42 -3.25 -4.42 1.70
C VAL A 42 -1.98 -5.27 1.60
N GLY A 43 -1.96 -6.25 0.69
CA GLY A 43 -0.77 -7.06 0.42
C GLY A 43 0.43 -6.23 -0.05
N LEU A 44 0.21 -5.26 -0.94
CA LEU A 44 1.25 -4.33 -1.38
C LEU A 44 1.74 -3.43 -0.23
N LEU A 45 0.80 -2.81 0.51
CA LEU A 45 1.11 -1.88 1.61
C LEU A 45 1.90 -2.53 2.76
N THR A 46 1.74 -3.84 2.95
CA THR A 46 2.38 -4.59 4.04
C THR A 46 3.57 -5.43 3.57
N ALA A 47 3.99 -5.30 2.31
CA ALA A 47 5.02 -6.13 1.68
C ALA A 47 4.74 -7.65 1.80
N LYS A 48 3.46 -8.02 1.71
CA LYS A 48 2.94 -9.39 1.76
C LYS A 48 1.95 -9.62 0.63
N PRO A 49 2.41 -9.68 -0.64
CA PRO A 49 1.51 -9.92 -1.77
C PRO A 49 0.81 -11.29 -1.62
N ARG A 50 -0.38 -11.40 -2.24
CA ARG A 50 -1.26 -12.57 -2.16
C ARG A 50 -0.60 -13.85 -2.65
N GLN A 51 0.36 -13.70 -3.56
CA GLN A 51 1.13 -14.76 -4.19
C GLN A 51 2.22 -15.35 -3.27
N GLY A 52 2.42 -14.79 -2.06
CA GLY A 52 3.46 -15.23 -1.16
C GLY A 52 4.84 -14.73 -1.59
N ARG A 53 5.88 -15.53 -1.33
CA ARG A 53 7.26 -15.17 -1.70
C ARG A 53 7.42 -15.24 -3.22
N VAL A 54 7.81 -14.13 -3.83
CA VAL A 54 8.04 -14.03 -5.29
C VAL A 54 9.43 -14.54 -5.70
N GLY A 55 10.35 -14.72 -4.75
CA GLY A 55 11.68 -15.27 -5.01
C GLY A 55 12.70 -14.28 -5.60
N VAL A 56 12.44 -12.97 -5.48
CA VAL A 56 13.35 -11.90 -5.95
C VAL A 56 14.10 -11.29 -4.77
N GLY A 57 15.44 -11.41 -4.79
CA GLY A 57 16.33 -10.78 -3.82
C GLY A 57 16.95 -9.51 -4.39
N TRP A 58 17.23 -8.52 -3.53
CA TRP A 58 17.86 -7.25 -3.92
C TRP A 58 19.30 -7.39 -4.44
N ARG A 59 19.94 -8.54 -4.21
CA ARG A 59 21.38 -8.76 -4.44
C ARG A 59 21.71 -10.09 -5.14
N THR A 60 20.69 -10.74 -5.69
CA THR A 60 20.79 -11.95 -6.53
C THR A 60 20.73 -11.57 -7.99
#